data_AF-A0A1M3NLD0-F1
#
_entry.id   AF-A0A1M3NLD0-F1
#
_cell.length_a   1.000
_cell.length_b   1.000
_cell.length_c   1.000
_cell.angle_alpha   90.00
_cell.angle_beta   90.00
_cell.angle_gamma   90.00
#
_symmetry.space_group_name_H-M   'P 1'
#
loop_
_entity.id
_entity.type
_entity.pdbx_description
1 polymer ?
#
loop_
_entity_poly.entity_id
_entity_poly.type
_entity_poly.pdbx_seq_one_letter_code
_entity_poly.pdbx_strand_id
1 'polypeptide(L)'
;MFPIEACDKQAARVPAAIAYGVGDIAKRLGAREEFVDETVRLTQTGSMRFGAHQAFRPFSARQTIRLSQCEFHWQARTVPFGLIRITDAFSDGTPALEETALGLIPLAHD
;
A
#
# COMPACT_ATOMS: atom_id res chain seq x y z
N MET A 1 -9.03 13.83 2.75
CA MET A 1 -7.73 13.41 2.21
C MET A 1 -6.72 13.48 3.35
N PHE A 2 -6.20 12.35 3.81
CA PHE A 2 -5.08 12.35 4.77
C PHE A 2 -3.82 12.63 3.96
N PRO A 3 -2.95 13.57 4.38
CA PRO A 3 -1.70 13.81 3.67
C PRO A 3 -0.83 12.55 3.79
N ILE A 4 -0.54 11.91 2.66
CA ILE A 4 0.56 10.95 2.60
C ILE A 4 1.83 11.80 2.60
N GLU A 5 2.40 12.02 3.77
CA GLU A 5 3.69 12.68 3.90
C GLU A 5 4.73 11.91 3.07
N ALA A 6 5.64 12.65 2.43
CA ALA A 6 6.77 12.07 1.72
C ALA A 6 7.45 11.06 2.65
N CYS A 7 7.65 9.84 2.15
CA CYS A 7 8.32 8.78 2.88
C CYS A 7 9.80 9.13 3.07
N ASP A 8 10.09 9.95 4.08
CA ASP A 8 11.44 10.21 4.52
C ASP A 8 11.91 8.95 5.26
N LYS A 9 12.74 8.15 4.60
CA LYS A 9 13.49 7.05 5.25
C LYS A 9 14.57 7.65 6.16
N GLN A 10 14.21 8.60 7.02
CA GLN A 10 15.08 9.08 8.06
C GLN A 10 15.09 8.02 9.14
N ALA A 11 16.13 7.19 9.10
CA ALA A 11 16.46 6.31 10.21
C ALA A 11 16.63 7.20 11.45
N ALA A 12 15.64 7.15 12.35
CA ALA A 12 15.79 7.73 13.67
C ALA A 12 17.12 7.24 14.26
N ARG A 13 17.87 8.12 14.93
CA ARG A 13 19.10 7.72 15.62
C ARG A 13 18.75 6.75 16.75
N VAL A 14 18.83 5.45 16.46
CA VAL A 14 18.65 4.38 17.44
C VAL A 14 19.98 4.17 18.19
N PRO A 15 19.99 4.10 19.53
CA PRO A 15 21.18 3.73 20.28
C PRO A 15 21.80 2.43 19.76
N ALA A 16 23.13 2.40 19.61
CA ALA A 16 23.83 1.28 18.96
C ALA A 16 23.53 -0.10 19.56
N ALA A 17 23.34 -0.19 20.89
CA ALA A 17 22.97 -1.44 21.57
C ALA A 17 21.59 -1.97 21.15
N ILE A 18 20.61 -1.07 20.94
CA ILE A 18 19.26 -1.43 20.49
C ILE A 18 19.31 -1.84 19.02
N ALA A 19 20.04 -1.09 18.19
CA ALA A 19 20.23 -1.43 16.78
C ALA A 19 20.87 -2.82 16.60
N TYR A 20 21.87 -3.15 17.43
CA TYR A 20 22.51 -4.46 17.41
C TYR A 20 21.57 -5.59 17.83
N GLY A 21 20.85 -5.42 18.95
CA GLY A 21 19.92 -6.44 19.44
C GLY A 21 18.77 -6.73 18.47
N VAL A 22 18.20 -5.69 17.87
CA VAL A 22 17.16 -5.84 16.83
C VAL A 22 17.73 -6.48 15.57
N GLY A 23 18.95 -6.10 15.16
CA GLY A 23 19.63 -6.68 14.00
C GLY A 23 19.89 -8.18 14.15
N ASP A 24 20.35 -8.63 15.32
CA ASP A 24 20.59 -10.05 15.59
C ASP A 24 19.29 -10.88 15.54
N ILE A 25 18.23 -10.40 16.19
CA ILE A 25 16.92 -11.06 16.15
C ILE A 25 16.39 -11.11 14.73
N ALA A 26 16.45 -10.01 13.98
CA ALA A 26 15.99 -9.94 12.60
C ALA A 26 16.72 -10.97 11.72
N LYS A 27 18.05 -11.05 11.81
CA LYS A 27 18.85 -12.05 11.08
C LYS A 27 18.46 -13.48 11.44
N ARG A 28 18.27 -13.78 12.72
CA ARG A 28 17.83 -15.10 13.20
C ARG A 28 16.43 -15.47 12.73
N LEU A 29 15.58 -14.48 12.50
CA LEU A 29 14.24 -14.63 11.90
C LEU A 29 14.27 -14.64 10.36
N GLY A 30 15.45 -14.60 9.74
CA GLY A 30 15.63 -14.70 8.29
C GLY A 30 15.61 -13.37 7.54
N ALA A 31 15.68 -12.23 8.25
CA ALA A 31 15.83 -10.94 7.59
C ALA A 31 17.16 -10.87 6.83
N ARG A 32 17.11 -10.31 5.63
CA ARG A 32 18.28 -10.06 4.78
C ARG A 32 18.70 -8.60 4.93
N GLU A 33 20.01 -8.34 4.92
CA GLU A 33 20.56 -6.98 5.06
C GLU A 33 20.35 -6.14 3.80
N GLU A 34 20.19 -6.78 2.64
CA GLU A 34 19.89 -6.11 1.38
C GLU A 34 18.62 -6.69 0.76
N PHE A 35 17.64 -5.80 0.58
CA PHE A 35 16.42 -6.05 -0.17
C PHE A 35 16.59 -5.49 -1.58
N VAL A 36 17.50 -6.09 -2.37
CA VAL A 36 17.70 -5.67 -3.76
C VAL A 36 16.46 -6.08 -4.57
N ASP A 37 15.69 -5.07 -5.00
CA ASP A 37 14.53 -5.22 -5.87
C ASP A 37 13.38 -6.08 -5.28
N GLU A 38 13.33 -6.24 -3.96
CA GLU A 38 12.26 -7.01 -3.34
C GLU A 38 10.93 -6.26 -3.43
N THR A 39 9.98 -6.95 -4.08
CA THR A 39 8.62 -6.50 -4.25
C THR A 39 7.69 -7.38 -3.43
N VAL A 40 6.98 -6.79 -2.48
CA VAL A 40 5.93 -7.47 -1.72
C VAL A 40 4.62 -7.37 -2.49
N ARG A 41 3.96 -8.50 -2.70
CA ARG A 41 2.62 -8.55 -3.30
C ARG A 41 1.61 -9.06 -2.29
N LEU A 42 0.57 -8.27 -2.02
CA LEU A 42 -0.52 -8.63 -1.14
C LEU A 42 -1.81 -8.74 -1.96
N THR A 43 -2.58 -9.79 -1.71
CA THR A 43 -3.95 -9.91 -2.21
C THR A 43 -4.89 -9.83 -1.03
N GLN A 44 -5.87 -8.94 -1.10
CA GLN A 44 -6.89 -8.74 -0.08
C GLN A 44 -8.25 -9.05 -0.70
N THR A 45 -9.08 -9.78 0.03
CA THR A 45 -10.47 -10.05 -0.34
C THR A 45 -11.32 -9.93 0.91
N GLY A 46 -12.47 -9.30 0.83
CA GLY A 46 -13.34 -9.14 1.98
C GLY A 46 -14.61 -8.41 1.62
N SER A 47 -15.26 -7.80 2.61
CA SER A 47 -16.39 -6.90 2.41
C SER A 47 -16.12 -5.54 3.05
N MET A 48 -16.45 -4.47 2.34
CA MET A 48 -16.27 -3.08 2.77
C MET A 48 -17.57 -2.28 2.57
N ARG A 49 -17.77 -1.24 3.38
CA ARG A 49 -18.84 -0.24 3.18
C ARG A 49 -18.19 1.12 2.97
N PHE A 50 -18.67 1.89 2.00
CA PHE A 50 -18.10 3.20 1.67
C PHE A 50 -18.64 4.34 2.57
N GLY A 51 -19.70 4.07 3.33
CA GLY A 51 -20.27 5.04 4.24
C GLY A 51 -20.93 4.38 5.45
N ALA A 52 -21.18 5.17 6.48
CA ALA A 52 -21.72 4.68 7.75
C ALA A 52 -23.05 3.92 7.60
N HIS A 53 -23.86 4.31 6.62
CA HIS A 53 -25.19 3.76 6.38
C HIS A 53 -25.28 2.91 5.10
N GLN A 54 -24.16 2.64 4.44
CA GLN A 54 -24.17 1.82 3.22
C GLN A 54 -24.01 0.33 3.53
N ALA A 55 -24.59 -0.51 2.68
CA ALA A 55 -24.43 -1.95 2.76
C ALA A 55 -22.96 -2.35 2.53
N PHE A 56 -22.53 -3.40 3.23
CA PHE A 56 -21.26 -4.07 2.93
C PHE A 56 -21.31 -4.66 1.51
N ARG A 57 -20.23 -4.45 0.76
CA ARG A 57 -20.05 -5.00 -0.58
C ARG A 57 -18.74 -5.77 -0.65
N PRO A 58 -18.71 -6.89 -1.37
CA PRO A 58 -17.47 -7.62 -1.56
C PRO A 58 -16.47 -6.74 -2.31
N PHE A 59 -15.20 -6.87 -1.93
CA PHE A 59 -14.08 -6.24 -2.62
C PHE A 59 -12.93 -7.23 -2.77
N SER A 60 -12.13 -6.98 -3.80
CA SER A 60 -10.81 -7.59 -3.95
C SER A 60 -9.81 -6.51 -4.30
N ALA A 61 -8.66 -6.52 -3.64
CA ALA A 61 -7.57 -5.61 -3.88
C ALA A 61 -6.24 -6.34 -4.06
N ARG A 62 -5.36 -5.74 -4.86
CA ARG A 62 -3.97 -6.14 -5.00
C ARG A 62 -3.09 -4.96 -4.64
N GLN A 63 -2.16 -5.19 -3.73
CA GLN A 63 -1.14 -4.22 -3.37
C GLN A 63 0.22 -4.74 -3.82
N THR A 64 1.00 -3.88 -4.46
CA THR A 64 2.41 -4.13 -4.74
C THR A 64 3.20 -3.05 -4.00
N ILE A 65 4.19 -3.44 -3.22
CA ILE A 65 5.07 -2.53 -2.48
C ILE A 65 6.49 -2.85 -2.91
N ARG A 66 7.23 -1.85 -3.39
CA ARG A 66 8.68 -1.99 -3.57
C ARG A 66 9.33 -1.63 -2.24
N LEU A 67 10.27 -2.45 -1.78
CA LEU A 67 10.96 -2.20 -0.50
C LEU A 67 12.20 -1.32 -0.70
N SER A 68 12.85 -1.45 -1.85
CA SER A 68 14.03 -0.67 -2.24
C SER A 68 13.67 0.82 -2.39
N GLN A 69 12.59 1.10 -3.12
CA GLN A 69 12.04 2.43 -3.35
C GLN A 69 10.80 2.58 -2.48
N CYS A 70 10.57 3.73 -1.83
CA CYS A 70 9.35 3.91 -1.06
C CYS A 70 8.18 4.12 -2.03
N GLU A 71 7.68 3.01 -2.59
CA GLU A 71 6.64 3.01 -3.61
C GLU A 71 5.61 1.93 -3.31
N PHE A 72 4.35 2.25 -3.57
CA PHE A 72 3.30 1.27 -3.57
C PHE A 72 2.29 1.53 -4.69
N HIS A 73 1.63 0.46 -5.08
CA HIS A 73 0.50 0.50 -5.98
C HIS A 73 -0.58 -0.42 -5.44
N TRP A 74 -1.66 0.17 -4.95
CA TRP A 74 -2.84 -0.52 -4.47
C TRP A 74 -3.97 -0.36 -5.48
N GLN A 75 -4.62 -1.46 -5.81
CA GLN A 75 -5.76 -1.45 -6.74
C GLN A 75 -6.87 -2.33 -6.21
N ALA A 76 -8.02 -1.71 -5.93
CA ALA A 76 -9.24 -2.40 -5.55
C ALA A 76 -10.28 -2.45 -6.66
N ARG A 77 -11.14 -3.47 -6.55
CA ARG A 77 -12.35 -3.64 -7.35
C ARG A 77 -13.51 -3.94 -6.41
N THR A 78 -14.65 -3.27 -6.61
CA THR A 78 -15.88 -3.53 -5.84
C THR A 78 -17.07 -3.86 -6.74
N VAL A 79 -18.04 -4.59 -6.18
CA VAL A 79 -19.16 -5.26 -6.89
C VAL A 79 -20.48 -4.53 -6.53
N PRO A 80 -21.53 -4.45 -7.39
CA PRO A 80 -21.83 -5.32 -8.54
C PRO A 80 -20.89 -5.17 -9.74
N PHE A 81 -20.59 -6.28 -10.42
CA PHE A 81 -19.84 -6.39 -11.68
C PHE A 81 -18.40 -5.81 -11.76
N GLY A 82 -17.72 -5.52 -10.64
CA GLY A 82 -16.35 -4.99 -10.69
C GLY A 82 -16.28 -3.59 -11.33
N LEU A 83 -17.40 -2.86 -11.29
CA LEU A 83 -17.59 -1.59 -11.97
C LEU A 83 -16.70 -0.51 -11.40
N ILE A 84 -16.52 -0.50 -10.08
CA ILE A 84 -15.72 0.54 -9.44
C ILE A 84 -14.31 -0.02 -9.25
N ARG A 85 -13.35 0.63 -9.89
CA ARG A 85 -11.92 0.43 -9.66
C ARG A 85 -11.36 1.64 -8.95
N ILE A 86 -10.62 1.38 -7.89
CA ILE A 86 -9.91 2.40 -7.14
C ILE A 86 -8.43 2.06 -7.23
N THR A 87 -7.62 3.01 -7.63
CA THR A 87 -6.16 2.93 -7.64
C THR A 87 -5.64 3.97 -6.65
N ASP A 88 -4.84 3.54 -5.70
CA ASP A 88 -4.11 4.42 -4.77
C ASP A 88 -2.63 4.04 -4.90
N ALA A 89 -1.81 4.99 -5.34
CA ALA A 89 -0.42 4.75 -5.66
C ALA A 89 0.47 5.88 -5.15
N PHE A 90 1.70 5.52 -4.84
CA PHE A 90 2.78 6.46 -4.57
C PHE A 90 4.03 5.95 -5.28
N SER A 91 4.56 6.76 -6.18
CA SER A 91 5.76 6.44 -6.97
C SER A 91 6.53 7.72 -7.22
N ASP A 92 7.86 7.65 -7.12
CA ASP A 92 8.75 8.78 -7.36
C ASP A 92 8.35 10.08 -6.62
N GLY A 93 7.88 9.95 -5.37
CA GLY A 93 7.48 11.10 -4.53
C GLY A 93 6.11 11.69 -4.85
N THR A 94 5.38 11.12 -5.80
CA THR A 94 4.07 11.63 -6.25
C THR A 94 2.96 10.69 -5.79
N PRO A 95 2.01 11.16 -4.96
CA PRO A 95 0.78 10.41 -4.71
C PRO A 95 -0.14 10.49 -5.91
N ALA A 96 -0.89 9.43 -6.18
CA ALA A 96 -1.93 9.38 -7.20
C ALA A 96 -3.12 8.58 -6.66
N LEU A 97 -4.30 9.19 -6.67
CA LEU A 97 -5.55 8.52 -6.35
C LEU A 97 -6.47 8.61 -7.55
N GLU A 98 -6.94 7.47 -8.05
CA GLU A 98 -7.88 7.40 -9.16
C GLU A 98 -9.07 6.51 -8.81
N GLU A 99 -10.27 7.00 -9.06
CA GLU A 99 -11.49 6.21 -8.99
C GLU A 99 -12.14 6.19 -10.37
N THR A 100 -12.46 4.99 -10.88
CA THR A 100 -13.17 4.82 -12.15
C THR A 100 -14.39 3.92 -11.99
N ALA A 101 -15.51 4.32 -12.61
CA ALA A 101 -16.67 3.48 -12.85
C ALA A 101 -16.55 2.76 -14.20
N LEU A 102 -17.11 1.55 -14.31
CA LEU A 102 -16.97 0.65 -15.46
C LEU A 102 -15.51 0.39 -15.88
N GLY A 103 -14.54 0.72 -15.03
CA GLY A 103 -13.10 0.70 -15.34
C GLY A 103 -12.63 1.73 -16.37
N LEU A 104 -13.49 2.67 -16.80
CA LEU A 104 -13.21 3.62 -17.90
C LEU A 104 -13.69 5.05 -17.63
N ILE A 105 -14.72 5.23 -16.79
CA ILE A 105 -15.32 6.53 -16.50
C ILE A 105 -14.68 7.08 -15.22
N PRO A 106 -13.85 8.12 -15.27
CA PRO A 106 -13.28 8.71 -14.07
C PRO A 106 -14.39 9.29 -13.18
N LEU A 107 -14.36 8.93 -11.90
CA LEU A 107 -15.22 9.46 -10.85
C LEU A 107 -14.49 10.50 -10.00
N ALA A 108 -13.21 10.26 -9.74
CA ALA A 108 -12.33 11.17 -9.01
C ALA A 108 -10.86 10.91 -9.43
N HIS A 109 -10.05 11.96 -9.41
CA HIS A 109 -8.59 11.87 -9.52
C HIS A 109 -7.97 12.97 -8.67
N ASP A 110 -6.87 12.66 -7.98
CA ASP A 110 -6.07 13.60 -7.19
C ASP A 110 -4.58 13.25 -7.26
#